data_AF-A0A2H0AKM4-F1
#
_entry.id   AF-A0A2H0AKM4-F1
#
_cell.length_a   1.000
_cell.length_b   1.000
_cell.length_c   1.000
_cell.angle_alpha   90.00
_cell.angle_beta   90.00
_cell.angle_gamma   90.00
#
_symmetry.space_group_name_H-M   'P 1'
#
loop_
_entity.id
_entity.type
_entity.pdbx_description
1 polymer ?
#
loop_
_entity_poly.entity_id
_entity_poly.type
_entity_poly.pdbx_seq_one_letter_code
_entity_poly.pdbx_strand_id
1 'polypeptide(L)'
;SRLTTNNVDVLLVVSDPTRRGIQAAARIIDLASELRLSIGRKCLVVNQVRDGSNESVKKAIADFKLELAGMIPEDPMVRNFDLEGRPTVGLDAGSDAVAAAYRVFDKIIPSEA
;
A
#
# COMPACT_ATOMS: atom_id res chain seq x y z
N SER A 1 -21.24 -1.95 -12.93
CA SER A 1 -20.92 -1.48 -14.30
C SER A 1 -19.68 -2.21 -14.77
N ARG A 2 -19.65 -2.78 -15.99
CA ARG A 2 -18.44 -3.40 -16.56
C ARG A 2 -17.50 -2.38 -17.21
N LEU A 3 -17.85 -1.08 -17.15
CA LEU A 3 -17.16 0.02 -17.81
C LEU A 3 -16.52 1.06 -16.86
N THR A 4 -16.66 0.90 -15.54
CA THR A 4 -16.13 1.87 -14.55
C THR A 4 -14.67 1.65 -14.17
N THR A 5 -14.05 0.53 -14.55
CA THR A 5 -12.67 0.16 -14.17
C THR A 5 -11.67 0.35 -15.30
N ASN A 6 -12.11 0.86 -16.45
CA ASN A 6 -11.24 0.95 -17.63
C ASN A 6 -10.27 2.12 -17.59
N ASN A 7 -10.47 3.12 -16.72
CA ASN A 7 -9.59 4.26 -16.60
C ASN A 7 -9.34 4.54 -15.11
N VAL A 8 -8.14 4.23 -14.63
CA VAL A 8 -7.73 4.34 -13.24
C VAL A 8 -6.47 5.20 -13.21
N ASP A 9 -6.49 6.34 -12.51
CA ASP A 9 -5.30 7.19 -12.42
C ASP A 9 -4.17 6.50 -11.64
N VAL A 10 -4.53 5.87 -10.51
CA VAL A 10 -3.60 5.15 -9.64
C VAL A 10 -4.21 3.83 -9.19
N LEU A 11 -3.56 2.71 -9.56
CA LEU A 11 -3.81 1.40 -8.97
C LEU A 11 -2.91 1.23 -7.73
N LEU A 12 -3.52 1.24 -6.54
CA LEU A 12 -2.82 0.98 -5.29
C LEU A 12 -3.00 -0.49 -4.88
N VAL A 13 -1.90 -1.22 -4.78
CA VAL A 13 -1.89 -2.62 -4.31
C VAL A 13 -1.27 -2.66 -2.92
N VAL A 14 -1.99 -3.23 -1.96
CA VAL A 14 -1.53 -3.36 -0.57
C VAL A 14 -1.09 -4.79 -0.30
N SER A 15 0.07 -4.96 0.32
CA SER A 15 0.64 -6.26 0.70
C SER A 15 1.09 -6.23 2.16
N ASP A 16 1.12 -7.38 2.83
CA ASP A 16 1.90 -7.60 4.04
C ASP A 16 3.42 -7.70 3.69
N PRO A 17 4.36 -7.65 4.65
CA PRO A 17 5.80 -7.58 4.34
C PRO A 17 6.39 -8.93 3.92
N THR A 18 5.60 -10.00 3.85
CA THR A 18 6.13 -11.30 3.46
C THR A 18 6.48 -11.31 1.97
N ARG A 19 7.53 -12.06 1.61
CA ARG A 19 7.92 -12.25 0.20
C ARG A 19 6.76 -12.79 -0.65
N ARG A 20 5.89 -13.63 -0.07
CA ARG A 20 4.71 -14.18 -0.74
C ARG A 20 3.65 -13.11 -0.98
N GLY A 21 3.39 -12.23 -0.02
CA GLY A 21 2.50 -11.08 -0.20
C GLY A 21 3.00 -10.18 -1.34
N ILE A 22 4.27 -9.82 -1.31
CA ILE A 22 4.87 -8.93 -2.32
C ILE A 22 4.83 -9.59 -3.72
N GLN A 23 5.06 -10.90 -3.81
CA GLN A 23 4.90 -11.65 -5.05
C GLN A 23 3.44 -11.65 -5.54
N ALA A 24 2.46 -11.77 -4.64
CA ALA A 24 1.05 -11.70 -5.01
C ALA A 24 0.69 -10.32 -5.54
N ALA A 25 1.21 -9.24 -4.93
CA ALA A 25 1.04 -7.89 -5.41
C ALA A 25 1.62 -7.70 -6.83
N ALA A 26 2.79 -8.28 -7.11
CA ALA A 26 3.37 -8.28 -8.46
C ALA A 26 2.44 -8.94 -9.48
N ARG A 27 1.88 -10.11 -9.16
CA ARG A 27 0.95 -10.83 -10.04
C ARG A 27 -0.33 -10.03 -10.33
N ILE A 28 -0.82 -9.26 -9.35
CA ILE A 28 -1.98 -8.37 -9.55
C ILE A 28 -1.64 -7.26 -10.55
N ILE A 29 -0.46 -6.65 -10.44
CA ILE A 29 0.04 -5.61 -11.34
C ILE A 29 0.25 -6.17 -12.76
N ASP A 30 0.78 -7.38 -12.88
CA ASP A 30 0.95 -8.07 -14.17
C ASP A 30 -0.41 -8.36 -14.82
N LEU A 31 -1.34 -8.97 -14.07
CA LEU A 31 -2.69 -9.27 -14.57
C LEU A 31 -3.44 -8.00 -15.02
N ALA A 32 -3.34 -6.91 -14.25
CA ALA A 32 -3.93 -5.63 -14.63
C ALA A 32 -3.38 -5.10 -15.98
N SER A 33 -2.12 -5.38 -16.27
CA SER A 33 -1.47 -5.06 -17.54
C SER A 33 -1.97 -5.96 -18.68
N GLU A 34 -2.12 -7.27 -18.42
CA GLU A 34 -2.63 -8.25 -19.38
C GLU A 34 -4.08 -7.98 -19.79
N LEU A 35 -4.91 -7.54 -18.84
CA LEU A 35 -6.31 -7.16 -19.06
C LEU A 35 -6.47 -5.83 -19.81
N ARG A 36 -5.37 -5.16 -20.18
CA ARG A 36 -5.35 -3.87 -20.91
C ARG A 36 -6.19 -2.78 -20.24
N LEU A 37 -6.19 -2.76 -18.90
CA LEU A 37 -6.78 -1.66 -18.14
C LEU A 37 -5.96 -0.40 -18.39
N SER A 38 -6.60 0.75 -18.66
CA SER A 38 -5.90 2.04 -18.72
C SER A 38 -5.60 2.47 -17.29
N ILE A 39 -4.36 2.25 -16.85
CA ILE A 39 -3.89 2.59 -15.51
C ILE A 39 -2.74 3.58 -15.64
N GLY A 40 -2.90 4.78 -15.10
CA GLY A 40 -1.88 5.84 -15.13
C GLY A 40 -0.63 5.47 -14.34
N ARG A 41 -0.80 4.99 -13.10
CA ARG A 41 0.29 4.62 -12.19
C ARG A 41 -0.05 3.37 -11.38
N LYS A 42 0.93 2.50 -11.12
CA LYS A 42 0.74 1.25 -10.34
C LYS A 42 1.66 1.28 -9.14
N CYS A 43 1.10 1.38 -7.94
CA CYS A 43 1.85 1.61 -6.71
C CYS A 43 1.66 0.46 -5.71
N LEU A 44 2.72 0.09 -5.01
CA LEU A 44 2.72 -0.84 -3.89
C LEU A 44 2.73 -0.07 -2.56
N VAL A 45 1.89 -0.50 -1.62
CA VAL A 45 2.02 -0.17 -0.20
C VAL A 45 2.28 -1.45 0.56
N VAL A 46 3.33 -1.48 1.37
CA VAL A 46 3.59 -2.60 2.28
C VAL A 46 3.09 -2.22 3.67
N ASN A 47 2.09 -2.93 4.16
CA ASN A 47 1.45 -2.71 5.44
C ASN A 47 2.02 -3.65 6.52
N GLN A 48 1.85 -3.28 7.80
CA GLN A 48 2.26 -4.08 8.97
C GLN A 48 3.75 -4.44 8.98
N VAL A 49 4.60 -3.50 8.58
CA VAL A 49 6.05 -3.70 8.59
C VAL A 49 6.56 -3.68 10.03
N ARG A 50 7.30 -4.72 10.40
CA ARG A 50 7.95 -4.83 11.72
C ARG A 50 9.40 -4.36 11.66
N ASP A 51 9.90 -3.87 12.79
CA ASP A 51 11.30 -3.53 12.96
C ASP A 51 12.20 -4.71 12.56
N GLY A 52 13.27 -4.41 11.80
CA GLY A 52 14.22 -5.39 11.30
C GLY A 52 13.83 -6.12 10.01
N SER A 53 12.60 -5.94 9.49
CA SER A 53 12.18 -6.57 8.23
C SER A 53 12.44 -5.72 6.96
N ASN A 54 12.87 -4.46 7.12
CA ASN A 54 12.97 -3.51 6.00
C ASN A 54 13.85 -3.98 4.84
N GLU A 55 15.02 -4.57 5.11
CA GLU A 55 15.94 -4.96 4.04
C GLU A 55 15.44 -6.15 3.22
N SER A 56 14.83 -7.14 3.86
CA SER A 56 14.26 -8.30 3.15
C SER A 56 13.04 -7.89 2.32
N VAL A 57 12.22 -6.97 2.83
CA VAL A 57 11.09 -6.37 2.10
C VAL A 57 11.57 -5.58 0.88
N LYS A 58 12.54 -4.66 1.06
CA LYS A 58 13.13 -3.88 -0.05
C LYS A 58 13.71 -4.79 -1.12
N LYS A 59 14.41 -5.86 -0.73
CA LYS A 59 14.94 -6.84 -1.69
C LYS A 59 13.82 -7.51 -2.48
N ALA A 60 12.75 -7.97 -1.83
CA ALA A 60 11.62 -8.57 -2.54
C ALA A 60 10.93 -7.58 -3.51
N ILE A 61 10.75 -6.33 -3.09
CA ILE A 61 10.21 -5.25 -3.95
C ILE A 61 11.09 -5.05 -5.20
N ALA A 62 12.41 -5.01 -5.02
CA ALA A 62 13.36 -4.87 -6.11
C ALA A 62 13.36 -6.08 -7.06
N ASP A 63 13.32 -7.32 -6.51
CA ASP A 63 13.24 -8.56 -7.28
C ASP A 63 12.03 -8.57 -8.23
N PHE A 64 10.89 -8.03 -7.77
CA PHE A 64 9.64 -7.95 -8.55
C PHE A 64 9.45 -6.61 -9.28
N LYS A 65 10.42 -5.68 -9.20
CA LYS A 65 10.40 -4.37 -9.88
C LYS A 65 9.15 -3.54 -9.60
N LEU A 66 8.69 -3.55 -8.35
CA LEU A 66 7.46 -2.87 -7.94
C LEU A 66 7.76 -1.41 -7.57
N GLU A 67 6.88 -0.50 -7.98
CA GLU A 67 6.95 0.89 -7.57
C GLU A 67 6.41 1.04 -6.14
N LEU A 68 7.29 1.30 -5.17
CA LEU A 68 6.90 1.45 -3.76
C LEU A 68 6.42 2.88 -3.48
N ALA A 69 5.15 3.04 -3.10
CA ALA A 69 4.63 4.30 -2.59
C ALA A 69 5.06 4.51 -1.12
N GLY A 70 5.06 3.45 -0.31
CA GLY A 70 5.64 3.47 1.02
C GLY A 70 5.35 2.24 1.86
N MET A 71 5.85 2.28 3.08
CA MET A 71 5.78 1.21 4.06
C MET A 71 5.07 1.75 5.30
N ILE A 72 4.03 1.05 5.74
CA ILE A 72 3.25 1.38 6.94
C ILE A 72 3.68 0.40 8.04
N PRO A 73 4.20 0.89 9.17
CA PRO A 73 4.63 0.01 10.26
C PRO A 73 3.44 -0.70 10.91
N GLU A 74 3.69 -1.82 11.56
CA GLU A 74 2.74 -2.39 12.50
C GLU A 74 2.54 -1.41 13.66
N ASP A 75 1.28 -1.12 13.99
CA ASP A 75 0.93 -0.14 15.02
C ASP A 75 -0.06 -0.76 16.02
N PRO A 76 0.35 -0.96 17.29
CA PRO A 76 -0.52 -1.48 18.34
C PRO A 76 -1.78 -0.64 18.56
N MET A 77 -1.75 0.67 18.33
CA MET A 77 -2.89 1.55 18.50
C MET A 77 -3.99 1.22 17.49
N VAL A 78 -3.61 0.99 16.22
CA VAL A 78 -4.55 0.55 15.17
C VAL A 78 -5.21 -0.77 15.56
N ARG A 79 -4.41 -1.73 16.04
CA ARG A 79 -4.92 -3.03 16.48
C ARG A 79 -5.89 -2.92 17.66
N ASN A 80 -5.58 -2.08 18.65
CA ASN A 80 -6.46 -1.88 19.81
C ASN A 80 -7.79 -1.24 19.40
N PHE A 81 -7.75 -0.24 18.51
CA PHE A 81 -8.99 0.37 17.99
C PHE A 81 -9.86 -0.66 17.27
N ASP A 82 -9.27 -1.51 16.43
CA ASP A 82 -9.99 -2.58 15.74
C ASP A 82 -10.64 -3.56 16.74
N LEU A 83 -9.87 -4.02 17.74
CA LEU A 83 -10.36 -4.94 18.79
C LEU A 83 -11.47 -4.33 19.66
N GLU A 84 -11.42 -3.02 19.90
CA GLU A 84 -12.41 -2.27 20.69
C GLU A 84 -13.63 -1.83 19.86
N GLY A 85 -13.64 -2.09 18.54
CA GLY A 85 -14.69 -1.63 17.64
C GLY A 85 -14.73 -0.10 17.47
N ARG A 86 -13.61 0.58 17.70
CA ARG A 86 -13.49 2.03 17.61
C ARG A 86 -13.12 2.46 16.19
N PRO A 87 -13.74 3.52 15.65
CA PRO A 87 -13.39 4.03 14.33
C PRO A 87 -11.92 4.49 14.25
N THR A 88 -11.19 4.03 13.23
CA THR A 88 -9.78 4.41 12.99
C THR A 88 -9.61 5.89 12.64
N VAL A 89 -10.67 6.59 12.24
CA VAL A 89 -10.67 8.05 12.09
C VAL A 89 -10.41 8.80 13.40
N GLY A 90 -10.56 8.12 14.55
CA GLY A 90 -10.21 8.65 15.86
C GLY A 90 -8.75 8.40 16.26
N LEU A 91 -7.95 7.74 15.42
CA LEU A 91 -6.49 7.66 15.63
C LEU A 91 -5.89 9.05 15.42
N ASP A 92 -5.06 9.48 16.37
CA ASP A 92 -4.41 10.79 16.32
C ASP A 92 -3.03 10.74 15.67
N ALA A 93 -2.34 11.89 15.65
CA ALA A 93 -1.00 12.03 15.11
C ALA A 93 0.08 11.22 15.87
N GLY A 94 -0.27 10.58 17.00
CA GLY A 94 0.60 9.67 17.74
C GLY A 94 0.70 8.26 17.12
N SER A 95 -0.11 7.94 16.12
CA SER A 95 -0.03 6.67 15.38
C SER A 95 1.01 6.76 14.26
N ASP A 96 2.07 5.95 14.36
CA ASP A 96 3.10 5.83 13.32
C ASP A 96 2.52 5.29 12.01
N ALA A 97 1.49 4.44 12.09
CA ALA A 97 0.78 3.96 10.91
C ALA A 97 0.02 5.08 10.21
N VAL A 98 -0.68 5.95 10.95
CA VAL A 98 -1.37 7.12 10.38
C VAL A 98 -0.36 8.08 9.75
N ALA A 99 0.71 8.43 10.46
CA ALA A 99 1.74 9.30 9.93
C ALA A 99 2.40 8.73 8.65
N ALA A 100 2.65 7.42 8.60
CA ALA A 100 3.17 6.76 7.41
C ALA A 100 2.17 6.74 6.25
N ALA A 101 0.88 6.53 6.52
CA ALA A 101 -0.17 6.55 5.52
C ALA A 101 -0.30 7.93 4.85
N TYR A 102 -0.28 9.03 5.63
CA TYR A 102 -0.30 10.38 5.06
C TYR A 102 0.92 10.66 4.18
N ARG A 103 2.13 10.24 4.58
CA ARG A 103 3.32 10.33 3.72
C ARG A 103 3.21 9.52 2.42
N VAL A 104 2.44 8.43 2.42
CA VAL A 104 2.11 7.69 1.20
C VAL A 104 1.14 8.50 0.34
N PHE A 105 0.10 9.07 0.93
CA PHE A 105 -0.87 9.91 0.23
C PHE A 105 -0.22 11.13 -0.44
N ASP A 106 0.67 11.83 0.26
CA ASP A 106 1.41 12.97 -0.29
C ASP A 106 2.25 12.62 -1.54
N LYS A 107 2.64 11.34 -1.70
CA LYS A 107 3.40 10.87 -2.86
C LYS A 107 2.53 10.40 -4.02
N ILE A 108 1.30 9.97 -3.75
CA ILE A 108 0.42 9.37 -4.77
C ILE A 108 -0.67 10.33 -5.23
N ILE A 109 -1.09 11.26 -4.37
CA ILE A 109 -2.07 12.29 -4.69
C ILE A 109 -1.28 13.54 -5.12
N PRO A 110 -1.45 14.04 -6.35
CA PRO A 110 -0.90 15.32 -6.74
C PRO A 110 -1.46 16.42 -5.83
N SER A 111 -0.62 17.31 -5.30
CA SER A 111 -1.11 18.58 -4.78
C SER A 111 -1.72 19.35 -5.96
N GLU A 112 -3.00 19.72 -5.87
CA GLU A 112 -3.64 20.55 -6.90
C GLU A 112 -2.76 21.77 -7.20
N ALA A 113 -2.50 22.00 -8.49
CA ALA A 113 -1.85 23.20 -9.02
C ALA A 113 -2.90 24.21 -9.46
#